data_AF-A0A2P6TQG2-F1
#
_entry.id   AF-A0A2P6TQG2-F1
#
_cell.length_a   1.000
_cell.length_b   1.000
_cell.length_c   1.000
_cell.angle_alpha   90.00
_cell.angle_beta   90.00
_cell.angle_gamma   90.00
#
_symmetry.space_group_name_H-M   'P 1'
#
loop_
_entity.id
_entity.type
_entity.pdbx_description
1 polymer ?
#
loop_
_entity_poly.entity_id
_entity_poly.type
_entity_poly.pdbx_seq_one_letter_code
_entity_poly.pdbx_strand_id
1 'polypeptide(L)'
;MFHLDFFGVAASGLMQLMYLLRQKDVASPHENFHLLLILAYHAALIATMVGKQPTLYARYRVPIYAIVRPLGYLSPTVRNTRHAAAQLLANPASPGLLGMLADLKRLMLASRVTGTAVIGVVVAVDPAVSLAVQYICSYLAAANSGYCSTQMMSDPLTQRRVAGFSSLMDLLTLPFSAMVPLPKGEADVATAARQCVGLLFYLQLIVSIMLPVYILVRSMPQSFLPRPPPPLPAAAGSWAQLQHSVQRAYAAANLSVWRTFRVPQSGALPSSLVFWLVVALSWTLALALHGL
;
A
#
# COMPACT_ATOMS: atom_id res chain seq x y z
N MET A 1 -9.77 19.54 -4.17
CA MET A 1 -8.53 18.73 -4.01
C MET A 1 -7.78 19.13 -2.74
N PHE A 2 -7.52 20.42 -2.49
CA PHE A 2 -6.85 20.90 -1.27
C PHE A 2 -7.46 20.39 0.06
N HIS A 3 -8.78 20.33 0.19
CA HIS A 3 -9.42 19.83 1.42
C HIS A 3 -9.09 18.35 1.71
N LEU A 4 -9.09 17.49 0.68
CA LEU A 4 -8.75 16.07 0.84
C LEU A 4 -7.30 15.90 1.28
N ASP A 5 -6.37 16.59 0.62
CA ASP A 5 -4.96 16.59 0.99
C ASP A 5 -4.78 17.02 2.46
N PHE A 6 -5.43 18.13 2.87
CA PHE A 6 -5.39 18.63 4.25
C PHE A 6 -5.87 17.58 5.26
N PHE A 7 -7.05 16.98 5.02
CA PHE A 7 -7.58 15.93 5.91
C PHE A 7 -6.63 14.72 5.99
N GLY A 8 -6.00 14.34 4.88
CA GLY A 8 -5.01 13.27 4.85
C GLY A 8 -3.78 13.57 5.69
N VAL A 9 -3.19 14.76 5.53
CA VAL A 9 -2.03 15.17 6.32
C VAL A 9 -2.38 15.30 7.80
N ALA A 10 -3.54 15.88 8.11
CA ALA A 10 -4.01 16.04 9.49
C ALA A 10 -4.26 14.68 10.17
N ALA A 11 -4.97 13.76 9.49
CA ALA A 11 -5.22 12.43 10.02
C ALA A 11 -3.93 11.62 10.19
N SER A 12 -3.00 11.71 9.23
CA SER A 12 -1.68 11.09 9.34
C SER A 12 -0.88 11.68 10.50
N GLY A 13 -0.83 13.01 10.63
CA GLY A 13 -0.17 13.69 11.75
C GLY A 13 -0.75 13.29 13.11
N LEU A 14 -2.09 13.26 13.23
CA LEU A 14 -2.76 12.81 14.45
C LEU A 14 -2.40 11.36 14.78
N MET A 15 -2.39 10.47 13.79
CA MET A 15 -1.98 9.08 13.99
C MET A 15 -0.53 8.98 14.51
N GLN A 16 0.40 9.76 13.97
CA GLN A 16 1.79 9.78 14.44
C GLN A 16 1.91 10.34 15.86
N LEU A 17 1.10 11.33 16.22
CA LEU A 17 1.05 11.89 17.57
C LEU A 17 0.56 10.83 18.56
N MET A 18 -0.51 10.10 18.20
CA MET A 18 -1.02 9.02 19.02
C MET A 18 0.00 7.88 19.19
N TYR A 19 0.78 7.56 18.15
CA TYR A 19 1.88 6.60 18.28
C TYR A 19 2.96 7.09 19.24
N LEU A 20 3.40 8.34 19.10
CA LEU A 20 4.41 8.93 19.98
C LEU A 20 3.94 8.91 21.44
N LEU A 21 2.70 9.36 21.71
CA LEU A 21 2.13 9.38 23.06
C LEU A 21 2.04 7.97 23.67
N ARG A 22 1.72 6.95 22.86
CA ARG A 22 1.60 5.57 23.33
C ARG A 22 2.95 4.91 23.59
N GLN A 23 3.99 5.25 22.82
CA GLN A 23 5.28 4.56 22.90
C GLN A 23 6.36 5.33 23.68
N LYS A 24 6.09 6.57 24.09
CA LYS A 24 7.11 7.47 24.69
C LYS A 24 7.89 6.83 25.84
N ASP A 25 7.23 5.97 26.64
CA ASP A 25 7.82 5.35 27.84
C ASP A 25 8.48 3.99 27.55
N VAL A 26 8.27 3.43 26.34
CA VAL A 26 8.73 2.07 25.96
C VAL A 26 9.79 2.12 24.86
N ALA A 27 9.69 3.09 23.94
CA ALA A 27 10.59 3.23 22.80
C ALA A 27 11.88 3.96 23.20
N SER A 28 12.96 3.65 22.49
CA SER A 28 14.23 4.35 22.66
C SER A 28 14.12 5.84 22.30
N PRO A 29 14.94 6.73 22.88
CA PRO A 29 14.95 8.15 22.51
C PRO A 29 15.16 8.39 21.01
N HIS A 30 15.99 7.55 20.37
CA HIS A 30 16.22 7.60 18.92
C HIS A 30 14.94 7.32 18.12
N GLU A 31 14.13 6.33 18.53
CA GLU A 31 12.85 6.03 17.87
C GLU A 31 11.83 7.16 18.02
N ASN A 32 11.76 7.76 19.21
CA ASN A 32 10.90 8.92 19.46
C ASN A 32 11.34 10.15 18.65
N PHE A 33 12.65 10.34 18.43
CA PHE A 33 13.18 11.39 17.57
C PHE A 33 12.68 11.26 16.12
N HIS A 34 12.66 10.05 15.56
CA HIS A 34 12.11 9.82 14.21
C HIS A 34 10.63 10.17 14.11
N LEU A 35 9.82 9.80 15.11
CA LEU A 35 8.40 10.19 15.13
C LEU A 35 8.21 11.70 15.27
N LEU A 36 9.03 12.37 16.08
CA LEU A 36 9.02 13.83 16.21
C LEU A 36 9.38 14.52 14.88
N LEU A 37 10.37 14.00 14.15
CA LEU A 37 10.72 14.51 12.82
C LEU A 37 9.54 14.37 11.84
N ILE A 38 8.88 13.21 11.83
CA ILE A 38 7.70 12.98 10.99
C ILE A 38 6.56 13.94 11.40
N LEU A 39 6.34 14.16 12.70
CA LEU A 39 5.33 15.11 13.18
C LEU A 39 5.64 16.55 12.79
N ALA A 40 6.89 16.98 12.96
CA ALA A 40 7.34 18.31 12.55
C ALA A 40 7.14 18.53 11.05
N TYR A 41 7.42 17.50 10.24
CA TYR A 41 7.13 17.52 8.80
C TYR A 41 5.63 17.68 8.49
N HIS A 42 4.74 16.92 9.14
CA HIS A 42 3.30 17.06 8.95
C HIS A 42 2.80 18.45 9.38
N ALA A 43 3.33 18.98 10.49
CA ALA A 43 3.01 20.33 10.97
C ALA A 43 3.47 21.40 9.96
N ALA A 44 4.67 21.25 9.38
CA ALA A 44 5.16 22.14 8.34
C ALA A 44 4.29 22.08 7.07
N LEU A 45 3.85 20.89 6.65
CA LEU A 45 2.91 20.75 5.55
C LEU A 45 1.57 21.42 5.84
N ILE A 46 1.00 21.23 7.03
CA ILE A 46 -0.23 21.90 7.45
C ILE A 46 -0.05 23.42 7.45
N ALA A 47 1.08 23.92 7.98
CA ALA A 47 1.38 25.35 7.99
C ALA A 47 1.52 25.94 6.58
N THR A 48 2.12 25.21 5.62
CA THR A 48 2.22 25.66 4.22
C THR A 48 0.87 25.60 3.49
N MET A 49 -0.01 24.64 3.83
CA MET A 49 -1.35 24.54 3.27
C MET A 49 -2.31 25.63 3.79
N VAL A 50 -2.24 25.96 5.08
CA VAL A 50 -3.13 26.95 5.74
C VAL A 50 -2.56 28.38 5.64
N GLY A 51 -1.24 28.51 5.52
CA GLY A 51 -0.55 29.79 5.51
C GLY A 51 -0.58 30.52 4.16
N LYS A 52 0.29 31.53 4.03
CA LYS A 52 0.35 32.41 2.85
C LYS A 52 1.01 31.81 1.60
N GLN A 53 1.33 30.51 1.59
CA GLN A 53 2.09 29.87 0.50
C GLN A 53 1.42 28.62 -0.12
N PRO A 54 0.10 28.63 -0.42
CA PRO A 54 -0.56 27.47 -1.03
C PRO A 54 -0.01 27.15 -2.42
N THR A 55 0.53 28.15 -3.13
CA THR A 55 1.20 27.98 -4.43
C THR A 55 2.49 27.17 -4.32
N LEU A 56 3.25 27.37 -3.24
CA LEU A 56 4.46 26.59 -2.98
C LEU A 56 4.11 25.13 -2.70
N TYR A 57 3.11 24.89 -1.84
CA TYR A 57 2.60 23.54 -1.59
C TYR A 57 2.13 22.88 -2.89
N ALA A 58 1.31 23.56 -3.70
CA ALA A 58 0.83 23.02 -4.98
C ALA A 58 1.98 22.60 -5.92
N ARG A 59 3.06 23.40 -5.97
CA ARG A 59 4.23 23.13 -6.82
C ARG A 59 5.04 21.92 -6.33
N TYR A 60 5.22 21.78 -5.03
CA TYR A 60 6.12 20.79 -4.45
C TYR A 60 5.43 19.59 -3.80
N ARG A 61 4.09 19.53 -3.73
CA ARG A 61 3.38 18.44 -3.07
C ARG A 61 3.78 17.06 -3.61
N VAL A 62 3.79 16.87 -4.93
CA VAL A 62 4.08 15.56 -5.55
C VAL A 62 5.50 15.08 -5.20
N PRO A 63 6.58 15.84 -5.42
CA PRO A 63 7.92 15.38 -5.06
C PRO A 63 8.08 15.21 -3.54
N ILE A 64 7.46 16.08 -2.74
CA ILE A 64 7.47 15.94 -1.28
C ILE A 64 6.87 14.58 -0.86
N TYR A 65 5.69 14.23 -1.34
CA TYR A 65 5.08 12.93 -1.03
C TYR A 65 5.86 11.76 -1.61
N ALA A 66 6.39 11.89 -2.83
CA ALA A 66 7.15 10.83 -3.48
C ALA A 66 8.44 10.47 -2.72
N ILE A 67 9.06 11.44 -2.04
CA ILE A 67 10.31 11.25 -1.31
C ILE A 67 10.04 10.93 0.17
N VAL A 68 9.29 11.79 0.86
CA VAL A 68 9.16 11.72 2.32
C VAL A 68 8.42 10.46 2.76
N ARG A 69 7.48 9.98 1.94
CA ARG A 69 6.69 8.81 2.30
C ARG A 69 7.51 7.52 2.34
N PRO A 70 8.29 7.13 1.31
CA PRO A 70 9.26 6.04 1.43
C PRO A 70 10.24 6.21 2.60
N LEU A 71 10.75 7.44 2.84
CA LEU A 71 11.64 7.70 3.97
C LEU A 71 10.99 7.39 5.32
N GLY A 72 9.68 7.63 5.47
CA GLY A 72 8.93 7.24 6.66
C GLY A 72 8.97 5.73 6.95
N TYR A 73 8.98 4.89 5.90
CA TYR A 73 9.09 3.43 6.04
C TYR A 73 10.51 2.96 6.38
N LEU A 74 11.53 3.82 6.26
CA LEU A 74 12.89 3.53 6.74
C LEU A 74 13.02 3.70 8.25
N SER A 75 12.02 4.29 8.92
CA SER A 75 12.04 4.45 10.38
C SER A 75 12.17 3.08 11.08
N PRO A 76 13.09 2.94 12.06
CA PRO A 76 13.23 1.70 12.83
C PRO A 76 11.92 1.25 13.48
N THR A 77 11.08 2.20 13.89
CA THR A 77 9.76 1.94 14.49
C THR A 77 8.77 1.25 13.54
N VAL A 78 8.94 1.45 12.22
CA VAL A 78 8.13 0.79 11.19
C VAL A 78 8.69 -0.59 10.87
N ARG A 79 10.01 -0.78 11.00
CA ARG A 79 10.70 -2.03 10.67
C ARG A 79 10.70 -3.05 11.80
N ASN A 80 10.49 -2.61 13.04
CA ASN A 80 10.54 -3.48 14.20
C ASN A 80 9.15 -3.97 14.61
N THR A 81 8.96 -5.30 14.61
CA THR A 81 7.68 -5.94 14.97
C THR A 81 7.38 -5.94 16.48
N ARG A 82 8.34 -5.52 17.32
CA ARG A 82 8.16 -5.40 18.77
C ARG A 82 7.47 -4.10 19.19
N HIS A 83 7.34 -3.13 18.28
CA HIS A 83 6.86 -1.79 18.61
C HIS A 83 5.55 -1.43 17.89
N ALA A 84 4.85 -0.44 18.45
CA ALA A 84 3.69 0.22 17.87
C ALA A 84 2.60 -0.74 17.37
N ALA A 85 2.16 -0.59 16.11
CA ALA A 85 1.02 -1.36 15.58
C ALA A 85 1.31 -2.86 15.45
N ALA A 86 2.57 -3.28 15.39
CA ALA A 86 2.91 -4.70 15.31
C ALA A 86 2.56 -5.45 16.60
N GLN A 87 2.45 -4.76 17.74
CA GLN A 87 1.95 -5.34 19.00
C GLN A 87 0.51 -5.83 18.90
N LEU A 88 -0.26 -5.39 17.90
CA LEU A 88 -1.60 -5.94 17.64
C LEU A 88 -1.54 -7.44 17.28
N LEU A 89 -0.40 -7.93 16.79
CA LEU A 89 -0.15 -9.33 16.45
C LEU A 89 0.42 -10.16 17.62
N ALA A 90 0.58 -9.55 18.79
CA ALA A 90 1.02 -10.27 19.98
C ALA A 90 -0.12 -11.09 20.61
N ASN A 91 -1.38 -10.82 20.27
CA ASN A 91 -2.50 -11.60 20.75
C ASN A 91 -2.71 -12.85 19.87
N PRO A 92 -3.16 -13.99 20.44
CA PRO A 92 -3.52 -15.17 19.66
C PRO A 92 -4.73 -14.90 18.77
N ALA A 93 -4.96 -15.79 17.81
CA ALA A 93 -6.08 -15.70 16.90
C ALA A 93 -7.42 -15.82 17.63
N SER A 94 -8.41 -15.07 17.18
CA SER A 94 -9.77 -15.08 17.73
C SER A 94 -10.64 -16.10 16.99
N PRO A 95 -11.39 -16.96 17.71
CA PRO A 95 -12.21 -17.99 17.10
C PRO A 95 -13.43 -17.42 16.35
N GLY A 96 -13.92 -18.19 15.37
CA GLY A 96 -15.11 -17.88 14.59
C GLY A 96 -14.93 -16.78 13.53
N LEU A 97 -15.98 -16.57 12.73
CA LEU A 97 -15.98 -15.66 11.57
C LEU A 97 -15.73 -14.19 11.96
N LEU A 98 -16.37 -13.71 13.03
CA LEU A 98 -16.14 -12.36 13.54
C LEU A 98 -14.72 -12.20 14.09
N GLY A 99 -14.20 -13.24 14.73
CA GLY A 99 -12.82 -13.30 15.21
C GLY A 99 -11.82 -13.18 14.06
N MET A 100 -12.07 -13.88 12.95
CA MET A 100 -11.24 -13.75 11.75
C MET A 100 -11.26 -12.34 11.17
N LEU A 101 -12.43 -11.72 11.02
CA LEU A 101 -12.50 -10.35 10.49
C LEU A 101 -11.74 -9.38 11.41
N ALA A 102 -11.80 -9.59 12.72
CA ALA A 102 -11.02 -8.82 13.69
C ALA A 102 -9.51 -9.06 13.53
N ASP A 103 -9.07 -10.31 13.36
CA ASP A 103 -7.67 -10.68 13.16
C ASP A 103 -7.12 -10.18 11.83
N LEU A 104 -7.92 -10.22 10.76
CA LEU A 104 -7.57 -9.61 9.48
C LEU A 104 -7.38 -8.10 9.63
N LYS A 105 -8.31 -7.43 10.31
CA LYS A 105 -8.17 -5.99 10.58
C LYS A 105 -6.89 -5.71 11.37
N ARG A 106 -6.59 -6.51 12.41
CA ARG A 106 -5.34 -6.42 13.18
C ARG A 106 -4.13 -6.61 12.27
N LEU A 107 -4.15 -7.61 11.40
CA LEU A 107 -3.10 -7.89 10.42
C LEU A 107 -2.86 -6.71 9.49
N MET A 108 -3.90 -6.16 8.88
CA MET A 108 -3.81 -5.04 7.95
C MET A 108 -3.30 -3.75 8.63
N LEU A 109 -3.69 -3.51 9.88
CA LEU A 109 -3.19 -2.37 10.67
C LEU A 109 -1.73 -2.57 11.09
N ALA A 110 -1.37 -3.76 11.55
CA ALA A 110 -0.03 -4.11 12.03
C ALA A 110 1.02 -4.14 10.91
N SER A 111 0.65 -4.72 9.76
CA SER A 111 1.47 -4.78 8.54
C SER A 111 1.51 -3.46 7.76
N ARG A 112 0.84 -2.41 8.28
CA ARG A 112 0.77 -1.07 7.67
C ARG A 112 0.11 -1.03 6.29
N VAL A 113 -0.55 -2.11 5.87
CA VAL A 113 -1.30 -2.20 4.61
C VAL A 113 -2.37 -1.11 4.53
N THR A 114 -3.16 -0.95 5.60
CA THR A 114 -4.22 0.08 5.63
C THR A 114 -3.66 1.50 5.55
N GLY A 115 -2.58 1.80 6.29
CA GLY A 115 -1.95 3.12 6.25
C GLY A 115 -1.40 3.45 4.87
N THR A 116 -0.78 2.46 4.22
CA THR A 116 -0.31 2.56 2.84
C THR A 116 -1.48 2.80 1.87
N ALA A 117 -2.57 2.04 2.02
CA ALA A 117 -3.73 2.19 1.16
C ALA A 117 -4.37 3.58 1.25
N VAL A 118 -4.68 4.03 2.48
CA VAL A 118 -5.39 5.30 2.73
C VAL A 118 -4.62 6.49 2.16
N ILE A 119 -3.32 6.60 2.44
CA ILE A 119 -2.56 7.78 2.01
C ILE A 119 -2.47 7.84 0.47
N GLY A 120 -2.45 6.70 -0.23
CA GLY A 120 -2.45 6.69 -1.71
C GLY A 120 -3.76 7.13 -2.35
N VAL A 121 -4.87 7.09 -1.60
CA VAL A 121 -6.17 7.60 -2.04
C VAL A 121 -6.31 9.09 -1.69
N VAL A 122 -5.89 9.47 -0.49
CA VAL A 122 -6.15 10.82 0.01
C VAL A 122 -5.25 11.86 -0.65
N VAL A 123 -4.00 11.49 -0.96
CA VAL A 123 -3.08 12.39 -1.65
C VAL A 123 -3.22 12.23 -3.15
N ALA A 124 -3.75 13.26 -3.80
CA ALA A 124 -3.86 13.27 -5.24
C ALA A 124 -2.49 13.46 -5.91
N VAL A 125 -1.85 12.35 -6.27
CA VAL A 125 -0.65 12.29 -7.10
C VAL A 125 -0.97 11.68 -8.47
N ASP A 126 -0.07 11.84 -9.44
CA ASP A 126 -0.24 11.21 -10.75
C ASP A 126 -0.19 9.67 -10.63
N PRO A 127 -0.96 8.90 -11.42
CA PRO A 127 -1.14 7.46 -11.22
C PRO A 127 0.17 6.65 -11.21
N ALA A 128 1.14 6.97 -12.07
CA ALA A 128 2.42 6.28 -12.10
C ALA A 128 3.28 6.59 -10.87
N VAL A 129 3.22 7.83 -10.36
CA VAL A 129 3.89 8.21 -9.11
C VAL A 129 3.24 7.47 -7.94
N SER A 130 1.91 7.43 -7.89
CA SER A 130 1.18 6.65 -6.87
C SER A 130 1.63 5.20 -6.88
N LEU A 131 1.61 4.55 -8.04
CA LEU A 131 2.02 3.16 -8.20
C LEU A 131 3.45 2.92 -7.71
N ALA A 132 4.40 3.75 -8.14
CA ALA A 132 5.80 3.64 -7.73
C ALA A 132 5.98 3.84 -6.22
N VAL A 133 5.35 4.87 -5.64
CA VAL A 133 5.44 5.16 -4.21
C VAL A 133 4.81 4.04 -3.39
N GLN A 134 3.64 3.54 -3.79
CA GLN A 134 2.97 2.43 -3.10
C GLN A 134 3.76 1.14 -3.19
N TYR A 135 4.37 0.86 -4.33
CA TYR A 135 5.26 -0.29 -4.50
C TYR A 135 6.48 -0.18 -3.57
N ILE A 136 7.18 0.96 -3.58
CA ILE A 136 8.35 1.18 -2.72
C ILE A 136 7.96 1.08 -1.24
N CYS A 137 6.87 1.73 -0.81
CA CYS A 137 6.41 1.66 0.58
C CYS A 137 6.06 0.21 0.98
N SER A 138 5.37 -0.52 0.11
CA SER A 138 5.00 -1.91 0.36
C SER A 138 6.23 -2.81 0.43
N TYR A 139 7.20 -2.63 -0.47
CA TYR A 139 8.48 -3.34 -0.43
C TYR A 139 9.24 -3.09 0.88
N LEU A 140 9.34 -1.82 1.30
CA LEU A 140 10.00 -1.46 2.56
C LEU A 140 9.25 -2.02 3.77
N ALA A 141 7.93 -2.10 3.74
CA ALA A 141 7.12 -2.71 4.79
C ALA A 141 7.23 -4.26 4.79
N ALA A 142 7.35 -4.89 3.62
CA ALA A 142 7.46 -6.34 3.46
C ALA A 142 8.79 -6.91 3.95
N ALA A 143 9.85 -6.11 3.94
CA ALA A 143 11.18 -6.51 4.39
C ALA A 143 11.27 -6.89 5.89
N ASN A 144 10.17 -6.83 6.62
CA ASN A 144 10.07 -7.22 8.02
C ASN A 144 9.70 -8.71 8.13
N SER A 145 10.70 -9.58 8.11
CA SER A 145 10.54 -11.03 8.31
C SER A 145 9.86 -11.40 9.65
N GLY A 146 9.89 -10.49 10.62
CA GLY A 146 9.35 -10.71 11.97
C GLY A 146 7.82 -10.83 12.06
N TYR A 147 7.05 -10.52 11.01
CA TYR A 147 5.58 -10.64 11.07
C TYR A 147 5.12 -12.09 11.18
N CYS A 148 5.78 -13.01 10.45
CA CYS A 148 5.42 -14.42 10.45
C CYS A 148 5.82 -15.16 11.74
N SER A 149 6.72 -14.58 12.53
CA SER A 149 7.11 -15.11 13.85
C SER A 149 6.28 -14.52 15.00
N THR A 150 5.24 -13.72 14.71
CA THR A 150 4.36 -13.19 15.76
C THR A 150 3.41 -14.25 16.30
N GLN A 151 2.95 -14.08 17.55
CA GLN A 151 2.06 -15.04 18.20
C GLN A 151 0.76 -15.27 17.42
N MET A 152 0.17 -14.23 16.83
CA MET A 152 -1.03 -14.37 16.01
C MET A 152 -0.78 -15.23 14.75
N MET A 153 0.39 -15.11 14.13
CA MET A 153 0.73 -15.84 12.90
C MET A 153 1.23 -17.26 13.16
N SER A 154 1.82 -17.52 14.32
CA SER A 154 2.20 -18.85 14.76
C SER A 154 1.03 -19.65 15.36
N ASP A 155 -0.09 -18.99 15.65
CA ASP A 155 -1.30 -19.64 16.16
C ASP A 155 -1.84 -20.70 15.16
N PRO A 156 -2.17 -21.92 15.61
CA PRO A 156 -2.62 -23.00 14.73
C PRO A 156 -3.92 -22.65 13.98
N LEU A 157 -4.79 -21.82 14.55
CA LEU A 157 -6.01 -21.36 13.87
C LEU A 157 -5.65 -20.45 12.69
N THR A 158 -4.72 -19.51 12.88
CA THR A 158 -4.23 -18.67 11.79
C THR A 158 -3.55 -19.51 10.73
N GLN A 159 -2.68 -20.46 11.09
CA GLN A 159 -2.02 -21.33 10.12
C GLN A 159 -3.01 -22.11 9.26
N ARG A 160 -4.07 -22.67 9.85
CA ARG A 160 -5.17 -23.31 9.10
C ARG A 160 -5.85 -22.35 8.15
N ARG A 161 -6.13 -21.11 8.58
CA ARG A 161 -6.74 -20.07 7.73
C ARG A 161 -5.84 -19.68 6.57
N VAL A 162 -4.56 -19.47 6.82
CA VAL A 162 -3.57 -19.12 5.78
C VAL A 162 -3.36 -20.28 4.81
N ALA A 163 -3.32 -21.53 5.29
CA ALA A 163 -3.25 -22.70 4.41
C ALA A 163 -4.48 -22.80 3.50
N GLY A 164 -5.69 -22.59 4.04
CA GLY A 164 -6.91 -22.51 3.24
C GLY A 164 -6.86 -21.40 2.19
N PHE A 165 -6.34 -20.23 2.55
CA PHE A 165 -6.10 -19.13 1.61
C PHE A 165 -5.11 -19.52 0.51
N SER A 166 -3.99 -20.16 0.85
CA SER A 166 -3.00 -20.64 -0.12
C SER A 166 -3.64 -21.62 -1.11
N SER A 167 -4.38 -22.61 -0.62
CA SER A 167 -5.07 -23.59 -1.46
C SER A 167 -6.07 -22.92 -2.41
N LEU A 168 -6.80 -21.89 -1.93
CA LEU A 168 -7.69 -21.12 -2.79
C LEU A 168 -6.93 -20.38 -3.89
N MET A 169 -5.79 -19.76 -3.58
CA MET A 169 -4.97 -19.09 -4.58
C MET A 169 -4.40 -20.06 -5.60
N ASP A 170 -4.01 -21.26 -5.17
CA ASP A 170 -3.59 -22.34 -6.07
C ASP A 170 -4.74 -22.72 -7.02
N LEU A 171 -5.97 -22.86 -6.50
CA LEU A 171 -7.17 -23.13 -7.31
C LEU A 171 -7.47 -22.01 -8.32
N LEU A 172 -7.39 -20.74 -7.91
CA LEU A 172 -7.63 -19.60 -8.81
C LEU A 172 -6.55 -19.46 -9.88
N THR A 173 -5.34 -19.94 -9.60
CA THR A 173 -4.23 -19.92 -10.55
C THR A 173 -4.15 -21.17 -11.41
N LEU A 174 -4.99 -22.20 -11.18
CA LEU A 174 -5.05 -23.43 -11.99
C LEU A 174 -5.07 -23.23 -13.51
N PRO A 175 -5.84 -22.28 -14.07
CA PRO A 175 -5.82 -22.04 -15.51
C PRO A 175 -4.42 -21.66 -16.02
N PHE A 176 -3.61 -21.03 -15.18
CA PHE A 176 -2.23 -20.65 -15.48
C PHE A 176 -1.21 -21.73 -15.07
N SER A 177 -1.50 -22.50 -14.00
CA SER A 177 -0.60 -23.51 -13.46
C SER A 177 -0.78 -24.91 -14.03
N ALA A 178 -1.78 -25.15 -14.90
CA ALA A 178 -1.91 -26.39 -15.68
C ALA A 178 -0.65 -26.73 -16.51
N MET A 179 0.27 -25.78 -16.70
CA MET A 179 1.55 -25.96 -17.38
C MET A 179 2.71 -26.33 -16.45
N VAL A 180 2.52 -26.39 -15.13
CA VAL A 180 3.60 -26.62 -14.15
C VAL A 180 3.23 -27.78 -13.20
N PRO A 181 4.06 -28.83 -13.10
CA PRO A 181 3.80 -29.94 -12.19
C PRO A 181 3.89 -29.50 -10.72
N LEU A 182 2.82 -29.73 -9.96
CA LEU A 182 2.76 -29.41 -8.52
C LEU A 182 3.36 -30.56 -7.69
N PRO A 183 4.37 -30.30 -6.83
CA PRO A 183 4.89 -31.29 -5.91
C PRO A 183 3.87 -31.60 -4.80
N LYS A 184 3.50 -32.86 -4.65
CA LYS A 184 2.69 -33.37 -3.53
C LYS A 184 3.61 -33.66 -2.34
N GLY A 185 3.84 -32.66 -1.49
CA GLY A 185 4.60 -32.81 -0.25
C GLY A 185 3.80 -32.31 0.95
N GLU A 186 3.98 -32.94 2.11
CA GLU A 186 3.42 -32.47 3.38
C GLU A 186 3.95 -31.08 3.74
N ALA A 187 3.09 -30.27 4.36
CA ALA A 187 3.40 -28.89 4.70
C ALA A 187 4.38 -28.81 5.88
N ASP A 188 5.67 -28.73 5.57
CA ASP A 188 6.73 -28.43 6.54
C ASP A 188 6.58 -27.02 7.16
N VAL A 189 7.24 -26.74 8.28
CA VAL A 189 7.33 -25.41 8.94
C VAL A 189 7.78 -24.32 7.95
N ALA A 190 8.69 -24.67 7.03
CA ALA A 190 9.11 -23.78 5.95
C ALA A 190 7.94 -23.36 5.04
N THR A 191 6.95 -24.24 4.86
CA THR A 191 5.73 -23.98 4.08
C THR A 191 4.85 -22.95 4.77
N ALA A 192 4.63 -23.06 6.09
CA ALA A 192 3.83 -22.10 6.84
C ALA A 192 4.42 -20.68 6.78
N ALA A 193 5.75 -20.55 6.88
CA ALA A 193 6.43 -19.27 6.73
C ALA A 193 6.25 -18.68 5.31
N ARG A 194 6.40 -19.49 4.26
CA ARG A 194 6.17 -19.05 2.87
C ARG A 194 4.72 -18.64 2.63
N GLN A 195 3.76 -19.39 3.16
CA GLN A 195 2.34 -19.08 3.07
C GLN A 195 2.00 -17.74 3.75
N CYS A 196 2.58 -17.49 4.93
CA CYS A 196 2.46 -16.20 5.61
C CYS A 196 3.03 -15.03 4.77
N VAL A 197 4.25 -15.19 4.22
CA VAL A 197 4.86 -14.17 3.35
C VAL A 197 3.99 -13.94 2.10
N GLY A 198 3.49 -15.02 1.50
CA GLY A 198 2.59 -14.96 0.35
C GLY A 198 1.30 -14.18 0.64
N LEU A 199 0.65 -14.45 1.78
CA LEU A 199 -0.53 -13.71 2.21
C LEU A 199 -0.24 -12.22 2.41
N LEU A 200 0.85 -11.88 3.11
CA LEU A 200 1.24 -10.49 3.34
C LEU A 200 1.53 -9.75 2.03
N PHE A 201 2.28 -10.38 1.12
CA PHE A 201 2.57 -9.83 -0.20
C PHE A 201 1.30 -9.61 -1.01
N TYR A 202 0.38 -10.58 -0.99
CA TYR A 202 -0.91 -10.48 -1.67
C TYR A 202 -1.74 -9.32 -1.10
N LEU A 203 -1.87 -9.21 0.22
CA LEU A 203 -2.58 -8.11 0.87
C LEU A 203 -1.98 -6.75 0.51
N GLN A 204 -0.65 -6.64 0.49
CA GLN A 204 0.03 -5.42 0.06
C GLN A 204 -0.25 -5.11 -1.42
N LEU A 205 -0.11 -6.09 -2.30
CA LEU A 205 -0.35 -5.89 -3.72
C LEU A 205 -1.78 -5.43 -3.99
N ILE A 206 -2.77 -6.13 -3.44
CA ILE A 206 -4.18 -5.83 -3.72
C ILE A 206 -4.64 -4.56 -3.00
N VAL A 207 -4.40 -4.46 -1.69
CA VAL A 207 -4.96 -3.39 -0.86
C VAL A 207 -4.07 -2.15 -0.84
N SER A 208 -2.74 -2.30 -0.76
CA SER A 208 -1.83 -1.15 -0.66
C SER A 208 -1.48 -0.56 -2.03
N ILE A 209 -1.43 -1.37 -3.08
CA ILE A 209 -0.96 -0.93 -4.41
C ILE A 209 -2.12 -0.80 -5.40
N MET A 210 -2.84 -1.89 -5.67
CA MET A 210 -3.85 -1.91 -6.74
C MET A 210 -5.09 -1.11 -6.39
N LEU A 211 -5.63 -1.27 -5.18
CA LEU A 211 -6.85 -0.57 -4.75
C LEU A 211 -6.68 0.96 -4.79
N PRO A 212 -5.63 1.57 -4.23
CA PRO A 212 -5.50 3.03 -4.22
C PRO A 212 -5.29 3.59 -5.62
N VAL A 213 -4.50 2.91 -6.46
CA VAL A 213 -4.29 3.32 -7.86
C VAL A 213 -5.60 3.22 -8.65
N TYR A 214 -6.39 2.17 -8.43
CA TYR A 214 -7.71 2.02 -9.03
C TYR A 214 -8.65 3.15 -8.61
N ILE A 215 -8.79 3.41 -7.31
CA ILE A 215 -9.63 4.50 -6.79
C ILE A 215 -9.17 5.85 -7.36
N LEU A 216 -7.86 6.10 -7.36
CA LEU A 216 -7.26 7.32 -7.89
C LEU A 216 -7.59 7.52 -9.37
N VAL A 217 -7.37 6.51 -10.23
CA VAL A 217 -7.64 6.59 -11.68
C VAL A 217 -9.13 6.79 -11.97
N ARG A 218 -10.00 6.16 -11.19
CA ARG A 218 -11.47 6.30 -11.33
C ARG A 218 -11.97 7.67 -10.87
N SER A 219 -11.33 8.25 -9.86
CA SER A 219 -11.70 9.55 -9.29
C SER A 219 -11.08 10.73 -10.04
N MET A 220 -9.98 10.52 -10.77
CA MET A 220 -9.22 11.57 -11.45
C MET A 220 -9.84 11.95 -12.80
N PRO A 221 -10.21 13.21 -13.06
CA PRO A 221 -10.64 13.65 -14.38
C PRO A 221 -9.50 13.56 -15.41
N GLN A 222 -9.80 13.23 -16.67
CA GLN A 222 -8.79 13.05 -17.72
C GLN A 222 -7.94 14.30 -17.97
N SER A 223 -8.50 15.48 -17.70
CA SER A 223 -7.80 16.77 -17.80
C SER A 223 -6.60 16.90 -16.88
N PHE A 224 -6.51 16.09 -15.82
CA PHE A 224 -5.38 16.09 -14.88
C PHE A 224 -4.21 15.21 -15.34
N LEU A 225 -4.35 14.46 -16.43
CA LEU A 225 -3.24 13.65 -16.93
C LEU A 225 -2.11 14.53 -17.48
N PRO A 226 -0.85 14.20 -17.19
CA PRO A 226 0.30 14.87 -17.78
C PRO A 226 0.20 14.82 -19.31
N ARG A 227 0.25 15.99 -19.94
CA ARG A 227 0.37 16.07 -21.40
C ARG A 227 1.82 15.78 -21.79
N PRO A 228 2.06 15.08 -22.91
CA PRO A 228 3.41 14.93 -23.43
C PRO A 228 4.02 16.33 -23.66
N PRO A 229 5.30 16.54 -23.31
CA PRO A 229 5.95 17.83 -23.53
C PRO A 229 6.00 18.14 -25.04
N PRO A 230 5.93 19.41 -25.44
CA PRO A 230 6.07 19.80 -26.85
C PRO A 230 7.43 19.37 -27.40
N PRO A 231 7.58 19.21 -28.73
CA PRO A 231 8.86 18.86 -29.33
C PRO A 231 9.94 19.90 -28.96
N LEU A 232 11.14 19.42 -28.65
CA LEU A 232 12.29 20.29 -28.37
C LEU A 232 12.77 20.99 -29.64
N PRO A 233 13.33 22.21 -29.54
CA PRO A 233 14.08 22.83 -30.63
C PRO A 233 15.26 21.95 -31.06
N ALA A 234 15.59 21.96 -32.36
CA ALA A 234 16.71 21.17 -32.90
C ALA A 234 18.07 21.49 -32.24
N ALA A 235 18.24 22.70 -31.72
CA ALA A 235 19.48 23.16 -31.06
C ALA A 235 19.50 22.96 -29.53
N ALA A 236 18.64 22.11 -28.97
CA ALA A 236 18.61 21.88 -27.51
C ALA A 236 19.87 21.15 -27.03
N GLY A 237 20.48 21.65 -25.94
CA GLY A 237 21.61 21.00 -25.28
C GLY A 237 21.27 19.63 -24.66
N SER A 238 22.28 18.82 -24.36
CA SER A 238 22.13 17.44 -23.86
C SER A 238 21.26 17.33 -22.59
N TRP A 239 21.38 18.29 -21.67
CA TRP A 239 20.54 18.32 -20.46
C TRP A 239 19.05 18.51 -20.82
N ALA A 240 18.74 19.47 -21.69
CA ALA A 240 17.36 19.71 -22.13
C ALA A 240 16.78 18.45 -22.82
N GLN A 241 17.58 17.74 -23.61
CA GLN A 241 17.20 16.46 -24.22
C GLN A 241 16.90 15.37 -23.20
N LEU A 242 17.71 15.27 -22.13
CA LEU A 242 17.47 14.34 -21.03
C LEU A 242 16.17 14.67 -20.29
N GLN A 243 15.93 15.94 -19.94
CA GLN A 243 14.68 16.38 -19.29
C GLN A 243 13.46 16.01 -20.12
N HIS A 244 13.52 16.31 -21.41
CA HIS A 244 12.42 16.03 -22.31
C HIS A 244 12.14 14.54 -22.44
N SER A 245 13.19 13.72 -22.50
CA SER A 245 13.06 12.26 -22.54
C SER A 245 12.45 11.70 -21.26
N VAL A 246 12.87 12.21 -20.09
CA VAL A 246 12.28 11.86 -18.79
C VAL A 246 10.81 12.28 -18.71
N GLN A 247 10.48 13.50 -19.14
CA GLN A 247 9.10 14.00 -19.15
C GLN A 247 8.20 13.21 -20.11
N ARG A 248 8.71 12.80 -21.28
CA ARG A 248 7.99 11.93 -22.22
C ARG A 248 7.74 10.55 -21.62
N ALA A 249 8.78 9.92 -21.06
CA ALA A 249 8.65 8.62 -20.40
C ALA A 249 7.65 8.68 -19.25
N TYR A 250 7.71 9.75 -18.45
CA TYR A 250 6.76 10.01 -17.36
C TYR A 250 5.32 10.15 -17.84
N ALA A 251 5.07 10.96 -18.87
CA ALA A 251 3.72 11.14 -19.43
C ALA A 251 3.19 9.83 -20.02
N ALA A 252 4.04 9.08 -20.72
CA ALA A 252 3.69 7.77 -21.28
C ALA A 252 3.35 6.73 -20.18
N ALA A 253 4.15 6.68 -19.11
CA ALA A 253 3.88 5.79 -17.98
C ALA A 253 2.55 6.12 -17.29
N ASN A 254 2.28 7.41 -17.03
CA ASN A 254 1.01 7.84 -16.45
C ASN A 254 -0.18 7.50 -17.32
N LEU A 255 -0.08 7.74 -18.64
CA LEU A 255 -1.14 7.41 -19.58
C LEU A 255 -1.37 5.90 -19.66
N SER A 256 -0.31 5.09 -19.62
CA SER A 256 -0.39 3.63 -19.60
C SER A 256 -1.14 3.13 -18.37
N VAL A 257 -0.71 3.55 -17.17
CA VAL A 257 -1.40 3.20 -15.91
C VAL A 257 -2.86 3.64 -15.96
N TRP A 258 -3.13 4.88 -16.36
CA TRP A 258 -4.50 5.37 -16.45
C TRP A 258 -5.35 4.54 -17.41
N ARG A 259 -4.84 4.19 -18.61
CA ARG A 259 -5.58 3.36 -19.58
C ARG A 259 -5.87 1.97 -19.03
N THR A 260 -4.88 1.33 -18.41
CA THR A 260 -5.02 0.00 -17.79
C THR A 260 -6.12 -0.04 -16.73
N PHE A 261 -6.22 1.00 -15.90
CA PHE A 261 -7.23 1.07 -14.83
C PHE A 261 -8.55 1.73 -15.23
N ARG A 262 -8.62 2.40 -16.39
CA ARG A 262 -9.82 3.13 -16.88
C ARG A 262 -10.56 2.44 -18.02
N VAL A 263 -10.16 1.22 -18.42
CA VAL A 263 -10.76 0.46 -19.55
C VAL A 263 -12.28 0.73 -19.66
N PRO A 264 -12.73 1.32 -20.79
CA PRO A 264 -14.07 1.87 -20.90
C PRO A 264 -15.14 0.80 -20.76
N GLN A 265 -16.23 1.17 -20.07
CA GLN A 265 -17.44 0.38 -19.82
C GLN A 265 -18.30 0.26 -21.09
N SER A 266 -17.76 -0.22 -22.21
CA SER A 266 -18.54 -0.49 -23.41
C SER A 266 -18.98 -1.96 -23.42
N GLY A 267 -19.98 -2.30 -22.59
CA GLY A 267 -20.69 -3.59 -22.59
C GLY A 267 -20.02 -4.71 -21.78
N ALA A 268 -20.78 -5.31 -20.85
CA ALA A 268 -20.35 -6.26 -19.82
C ALA A 268 -19.45 -5.67 -18.71
N LEU A 269 -19.57 -6.20 -17.50
CA LEU A 269 -18.82 -5.78 -16.31
C LEU A 269 -17.34 -5.54 -16.69
N PRO A 270 -16.74 -4.39 -16.32
CA PRO A 270 -15.36 -4.07 -16.71
C PRO A 270 -14.47 -5.25 -16.37
N SER A 271 -13.69 -5.79 -17.30
CA SER A 271 -12.83 -6.95 -17.02
C SER A 271 -11.89 -6.72 -15.84
N SER A 272 -11.50 -5.47 -15.57
CA SER A 272 -10.77 -5.04 -14.37
C SER A 272 -11.62 -5.10 -13.10
N LEU A 273 -12.92 -4.81 -13.16
CA LEU A 273 -13.90 -4.95 -12.08
C LEU A 273 -14.35 -6.40 -11.93
N VAL A 274 -14.44 -7.20 -12.99
CA VAL A 274 -14.61 -8.66 -12.93
C VAL A 274 -13.38 -9.28 -12.31
N PHE A 275 -12.17 -8.86 -12.69
CA PHE A 275 -10.93 -9.30 -12.04
C PHE A 275 -10.93 -8.88 -10.57
N TRP A 276 -11.23 -7.62 -10.25
CA TRP A 276 -11.31 -7.14 -8.87
C TRP A 276 -12.40 -7.85 -8.07
N LEU A 277 -13.59 -8.06 -8.65
CA LEU A 277 -14.69 -8.80 -8.04
C LEU A 277 -14.38 -10.28 -7.98
N VAL A 278 -13.64 -10.90 -8.89
CA VAL A 278 -13.21 -12.30 -8.79
C VAL A 278 -12.17 -12.41 -7.68
N VAL A 279 -11.21 -11.49 -7.60
CA VAL A 279 -10.17 -11.46 -6.57
C VAL A 279 -10.74 -11.11 -5.19
N ALA A 280 -11.72 -10.20 -5.11
CA ALA A 280 -12.33 -9.75 -3.86
C ALA A 280 -13.57 -10.57 -3.45
N LEU A 281 -14.40 -11.04 -4.39
CA LEU A 281 -15.48 -12.00 -4.13
C LEU A 281 -14.93 -13.38 -3.87
N SER A 282 -13.89 -13.88 -4.55
CA SER A 282 -13.28 -15.16 -4.13
C SER A 282 -12.80 -15.05 -2.68
N TRP A 283 -12.32 -13.88 -2.28
CA TRP A 283 -12.04 -13.52 -0.90
C TRP A 283 -13.30 -13.56 -0.02
N THR A 284 -14.35 -12.78 -0.29
CA THR A 284 -15.54 -12.75 0.59
C THR A 284 -16.33 -14.07 0.59
N LEU A 285 -16.37 -14.79 -0.53
CA LEU A 285 -17.01 -16.10 -0.66
C LEU A 285 -16.21 -17.19 0.05
N ALA A 286 -14.88 -17.20 -0.04
CA ALA A 286 -14.06 -18.17 0.69
C ALA A 286 -14.09 -17.93 2.20
N LEU A 287 -14.12 -16.66 2.63
CA LEU A 287 -14.31 -16.28 4.03
C LEU A 287 -15.71 -16.70 4.52
N ALA A 288 -16.75 -16.55 3.69
CA ALA A 288 -18.13 -16.94 4.05
C ALA A 288 -18.39 -18.45 4.02
N LEU A 289 -17.84 -19.19 3.05
CA LEU A 289 -18.13 -20.61 2.83
C LEU A 289 -17.33 -21.55 3.73
N HIS A 290 -16.15 -21.15 4.18
CA HIS A 290 -15.31 -22.01 5.03
C HIS A 290 -15.43 -21.70 6.52
N GLY A 291 -16.31 -20.78 6.91
CA GLY A 291 -16.44 -20.35 8.30
C GLY A 291 -15.10 -19.95 8.90
N LEU A 292 -14.22 -19.41 8.05
CA LEU A 292 -12.88 -18.98 8.44
C LEU A 292 -13.00 -17.80 9.39
#